data_AF-A0A7S2Q7J2-F1
#
_entry.id   AF-A0A7S2Q7J2-F1
#
_cell.length_a   1.000
_cell.length_b   1.000
_cell.length_c   1.000
_cell.angle_alpha   90.00
_cell.angle_beta   90.00
_cell.angle_gamma   90.00
#
_symmetry.space_group_name_H-M   'P 1'
#
loop_
_entity.id
_entity.type
_entity.pdbx_description
1 polymer ?
#
loop_
_entity_poly.entity_id
_entity_poly.type
_entity_poly.pdbx_seq_one_letter_code
_entity_poly.pdbx_strand_id
1 'polypeptide(L)'
;MNLLTLVLLIWWAGGMSWAVWLLCGIFICLALVIFSWLYAPFIFNPYQFRPQFFYSDLRAWCAFFFKANGVHWMEWYKKDQMKPRRGFAATVLDLNFLLAFFWIVLWLAVLNAKIVTVLHVLPRWHLWYIGALLPPVVFSTAFCCGVVLIEELVGAGRSMRGASPGWSCGNLCRISSRRRGSKDSRDMSDAESAATNRFQEFGGSTSTASEGSSGSDESNDEDESQSTWRRHRCCASGAPLAIVAVGCLAATAAELYPLTILRTIGWRKAFITALLYKAFWVHFLRQFCVALVRSKCFPRLGAWGRPVELWLLAFSMLRDMWASAFIFWTLSPLVALSAISQWVCPTWSFHHLLVYRQPGHTARENVEVLVYHDSGTGEQSGLDDESSFDGSHDGSSDTEAESNPSPRPTVTSRI
;
A
#
# COMPACT_ATOMS: atom_id res chain seq x y z
N MET A 1 10.50 -9.28 -6.97
CA MET A 1 11.14 -9.96 -5.81
C MET A 1 11.40 -11.44 -6.02
N ASN A 2 10.42 -12.27 -6.45
CA ASN A 2 10.61 -13.73 -6.62
C ASN A 2 11.79 -14.14 -7.51
N LEU A 3 12.07 -13.35 -8.55
CA LEU A 3 13.20 -13.58 -9.47
C LEU A 3 14.54 -13.30 -8.80
N LEU A 4 14.63 -12.25 -7.97
CA LEU A 4 15.83 -11.91 -7.19
C LEU A 4 16.14 -13.01 -6.16
N THR A 5 15.14 -13.53 -5.45
CA THR A 5 15.33 -14.62 -4.48
C THR A 5 15.76 -15.92 -5.13
N LEU A 6 15.18 -16.27 -6.28
CA LEU A 6 15.53 -17.47 -7.05
C LEU A 6 16.95 -17.39 -7.62
N VAL A 7 17.36 -16.22 -8.11
CA VAL A 7 18.71 -16.02 -8.64
C VAL A 7 19.72 -16.00 -7.49
N LEU A 8 19.46 -15.30 -6.37
CA LEU A 8 20.33 -15.30 -5.17
C LEU A 8 20.57 -16.73 -4.69
N LEU A 9 19.57 -17.58 -4.84
CA LEU A 9 19.63 -19.00 -4.54
C LEU A 9 20.60 -19.79 -5.43
N ILE A 10 20.56 -19.55 -6.74
CA ILE A 10 21.44 -20.22 -7.71
C ILE A 10 22.89 -19.80 -7.47
N TRP A 11 23.12 -18.51 -7.19
CA TRP A 11 24.43 -17.97 -6.86
C TRP A 11 25.02 -18.61 -5.60
N TRP A 12 24.19 -18.82 -4.57
CA TRP A 12 24.63 -19.33 -3.27
C TRP A 12 24.71 -20.86 -3.18
N ALA A 13 23.93 -21.61 -3.97
CA ALA A 13 23.99 -23.07 -4.02
C ALA A 13 25.37 -23.57 -4.48
N GLY A 14 26.09 -22.76 -5.25
CA GLY A 14 27.55 -22.77 -5.33
C GLY A 14 28.15 -24.01 -5.98
N GLY A 15 28.60 -23.83 -7.22
CA GLY A 15 29.96 -24.16 -7.59
C GLY A 15 30.57 -22.90 -8.21
N MET A 16 31.79 -22.50 -7.82
CA MET A 16 32.56 -21.44 -8.50
C MET A 16 32.93 -21.90 -9.92
N SER A 17 31.93 -21.98 -10.78
CA SER A 17 32.11 -22.12 -12.22
C SER A 17 31.90 -20.74 -12.85
N TRP A 18 32.30 -20.62 -14.11
CA TRP A 18 32.06 -19.43 -14.93
C TRP A 18 30.59 -18.94 -14.90
N ALA A 19 29.64 -19.83 -14.63
CA ALA A 19 28.22 -19.49 -14.44
C ALA A 19 27.97 -18.52 -13.27
N VAL A 20 28.79 -18.54 -12.21
CA VAL A 20 28.66 -17.62 -11.06
C VAL A 20 28.96 -16.18 -11.46
N TRP A 21 29.94 -15.96 -12.34
CA TRP A 21 30.28 -14.62 -12.83
C TRP A 21 29.17 -14.03 -13.69
N LEU A 22 28.56 -14.85 -14.56
CA LEU A 22 27.38 -14.45 -15.33
C LEU A 22 26.20 -14.09 -14.41
N LEU A 23 25.96 -14.91 -13.38
CA LEU A 23 24.95 -14.62 -12.35
C LEU A 23 25.25 -13.31 -11.61
N CYS A 24 26.49 -13.09 -11.17
CA CYS A 24 26.94 -11.82 -10.57
C CYS A 24 26.61 -10.64 -11.48
N GLY A 25 26.92 -10.74 -12.78
CA GLY A 25 26.57 -9.72 -13.76
C GLY A 25 25.06 -9.45 -13.80
N ILE A 26 24.24 -10.50 -13.84
CA ILE A 26 22.77 -10.37 -13.78
C ILE A 26 22.32 -9.69 -12.49
N PHE A 27 22.91 -9.97 -11.33
CA PHE A 27 22.57 -9.27 -10.10
C PHE A 27 22.99 -7.82 -10.10
N ILE A 28 24.18 -7.51 -10.61
CA ILE A 28 24.63 -6.13 -10.70
C ILE A 28 23.65 -5.39 -11.60
N CYS A 29 23.27 -5.95 -12.76
CA CYS A 29 22.24 -5.37 -13.63
C CYS A 29 20.90 -5.22 -12.91
N LEU A 30 20.40 -6.25 -12.23
CA LEU A 30 19.11 -6.22 -11.54
C LEU A 30 19.12 -5.25 -10.36
N ALA A 31 20.22 -5.20 -9.60
CA ALA A 31 20.43 -4.24 -8.53
C ALA A 31 20.45 -2.83 -9.13
N LEU A 32 21.23 -2.58 -10.17
CA LEU A 32 21.27 -1.30 -10.87
C LEU A 32 19.88 -0.88 -11.37
N VAL A 33 19.06 -1.80 -11.88
CA VAL A 33 17.67 -1.51 -12.27
C VAL A 33 16.81 -1.19 -11.04
N ILE A 34 16.90 -1.96 -9.96
CA ILE A 34 16.15 -1.67 -8.73
C ILE A 34 16.56 -0.30 -8.16
N PHE A 35 17.86 -0.03 -8.08
CA PHE A 35 18.40 1.25 -7.66
C PHE A 35 17.96 2.37 -8.61
N SER A 36 18.01 2.18 -9.94
CA SER A 36 17.57 3.22 -10.88
C SER A 36 16.10 3.56 -10.70
N TRP A 37 15.23 2.57 -10.46
CA TRP A 37 13.81 2.80 -10.21
C TRP A 37 13.53 3.42 -8.83
N LEU A 38 14.24 2.98 -7.81
CA LEU A 38 14.06 3.47 -6.44
C LEU A 38 14.57 4.91 -6.27
N TYR A 39 15.64 5.27 -6.99
CA TYR A 39 16.22 6.61 -7.00
C TYR A 39 15.72 7.49 -8.14
N ALA A 40 14.96 6.98 -9.11
CA ALA A 40 14.35 7.80 -10.16
C ALA A 40 13.51 8.96 -9.60
N PRO A 41 12.64 8.77 -8.59
CA PRO A 41 11.93 9.89 -7.95
C PRO A 41 12.89 10.94 -7.37
N PHE A 42 14.05 10.54 -6.84
CA PHE A 42 15.08 11.47 -6.35
C PHE A 42 15.70 12.32 -7.46
N ILE A 43 15.96 11.70 -8.61
CA ILE A 43 16.55 12.39 -9.76
C ILE A 43 15.54 13.35 -10.41
N PHE A 44 14.28 12.92 -10.55
CA PHE A 44 13.26 13.66 -11.30
C PHE A 44 12.41 14.61 -10.44
N ASN A 45 12.36 14.42 -9.11
CA ASN A 45 11.57 15.24 -8.20
C ASN A 45 12.35 15.62 -6.92
N PRO A 46 13.33 16.55 -7.00
CA PRO A 46 14.11 16.99 -5.84
C PRO A 46 13.27 17.55 -4.70
N TYR A 47 12.09 18.09 -5.00
CA TYR A 47 11.26 18.76 -4.02
C TYR A 47 10.76 17.81 -2.93
N GLN A 48 10.65 16.51 -3.22
CA GLN A 48 10.28 15.49 -2.24
C GLN A 48 11.33 15.28 -1.14
N PHE A 49 12.57 15.74 -1.34
CA PHE A 49 13.69 15.49 -0.42
C PHE A 49 14.08 16.70 0.42
N ARG A 50 13.22 17.74 0.49
CA ARG A 50 13.44 18.81 1.48
C ARG A 50 13.24 18.23 2.89
N PRO A 51 14.12 18.53 3.86
CA PRO A 51 14.02 17.97 5.21
C PRO A 51 12.65 18.17 5.88
N GLN A 52 12.00 19.29 5.60
CA GLN A 52 10.64 19.60 6.08
C GLN A 52 9.58 18.58 5.60
N PHE A 53 9.65 18.16 4.33
CA PHE A 53 8.70 17.20 3.76
C PHE A 53 9.03 15.78 4.22
N PHE A 54 10.32 15.45 4.38
CA PHE A 54 10.72 14.15 4.90
C PHE A 54 10.10 13.82 6.27
N TYR A 55 10.09 14.79 7.20
CA TYR A 55 9.45 14.59 8.50
C TYR A 55 7.92 14.47 8.38
N SER A 56 7.30 15.27 7.50
CA SER A 56 5.88 15.16 7.19
C SER A 56 5.52 13.78 6.60
N ASP A 57 6.34 13.26 5.69
CA ASP A 57 6.17 11.95 5.05
C ASP A 57 6.37 10.81 6.05
N LEU A 58 7.38 10.91 6.93
CA LEU A 58 7.58 9.95 8.01
C LEU A 58 6.38 9.95 8.97
N ARG A 59 5.85 11.13 9.31
CA ARG A 59 4.65 11.26 10.14
C ARG A 59 3.42 10.68 9.45
N ALA A 60 3.24 10.95 8.15
CA ALA A 60 2.15 10.42 7.35
C ALA A 60 2.25 8.89 7.21
N TRP A 61 3.46 8.37 7.00
CA TRP A 61 3.77 6.94 6.99
C TRP A 61 3.40 6.28 8.33
N CYS A 62 3.86 6.85 9.44
CA CYS A 62 3.47 6.38 10.78
C CYS A 62 1.95 6.45 10.97
N ALA A 63 1.31 7.55 10.58
CA ALA A 63 -0.13 7.70 10.71
C ALA A 63 -0.89 6.66 9.88
N PHE A 64 -0.43 6.34 8.66
CA PHE A 64 -1.07 5.38 7.78
C PHE A 64 -1.13 3.97 8.37
N PHE A 65 -0.04 3.52 9.02
CA PHE A 65 0.04 2.18 9.62
C PHE A 65 -0.49 2.12 11.06
N PHE A 66 -0.25 3.15 11.88
CA PHE A 66 -0.50 3.08 13.32
C PHE A 66 -1.74 3.86 13.78
N LYS A 67 -2.17 4.91 13.07
CA LYS A 67 -3.36 5.70 13.47
C LYS A 67 -4.62 4.87 13.28
N ALA A 68 -5.60 5.07 14.17
CA ALA A 68 -6.86 4.35 14.15
C ALA A 68 -6.68 2.82 14.04
N ASN A 69 -5.69 2.26 14.75
CA ASN A 69 -5.41 0.82 14.79
C ASN A 69 -5.09 0.19 13.42
N GLY A 70 -4.60 0.98 12.46
CA GLY A 70 -4.27 0.51 11.10
C GLY A 70 -5.47 0.39 10.16
N VAL A 71 -6.62 1.00 10.51
CA VAL A 71 -7.84 0.97 9.70
C VAL A 71 -7.61 1.56 8.30
N HIS A 72 -6.88 2.66 8.18
CA HIS A 72 -6.60 3.29 6.88
C HIS A 72 -5.84 2.36 5.92
N TRP A 73 -4.78 1.68 6.40
CA TRP A 73 -4.08 0.68 5.60
C TRP A 73 -4.99 -0.50 5.24
N MET A 74 -5.79 -1.00 6.19
CA MET A 74 -6.69 -2.12 5.95
C MET A 74 -7.76 -1.79 4.90
N GLU A 75 -8.34 -0.60 4.94
CA GLU A 75 -9.32 -0.11 3.96
C GLU A 75 -8.69 -0.02 2.57
N TRP A 76 -7.53 0.62 2.46
CA TRP A 76 -6.76 0.67 1.22
C TRP A 76 -6.44 -0.74 0.70
N TYR A 77 -5.98 -1.64 1.56
CA TYR A 77 -5.63 -3.00 1.19
C TYR A 77 -6.85 -3.79 0.71
N LYS A 78 -7.98 -3.71 1.42
CA LYS A 78 -9.24 -4.36 1.00
C LYS A 78 -9.78 -3.76 -0.30
N LYS A 79 -9.74 -2.43 -0.44
CA LYS A 79 -10.20 -1.72 -1.63
C LYS A 79 -9.35 -2.03 -2.84
N ASP A 80 -8.02 -2.04 -2.74
CA ASP A 80 -7.15 -2.06 -3.92
C ASP A 80 -6.46 -3.41 -4.14
N GLN A 81 -6.09 -4.11 -3.07
CA GLN A 81 -5.43 -5.41 -3.18
C GLN A 81 -6.40 -6.57 -3.20
N MET A 82 -7.54 -6.51 -2.50
CA MET A 82 -8.48 -7.65 -2.42
C MET A 82 -9.52 -7.72 -3.54
N LYS A 83 -9.59 -6.72 -4.44
CA LYS A 83 -10.50 -6.74 -5.60
C LYS A 83 -10.38 -8.07 -6.36
N PRO A 84 -11.50 -8.77 -6.63
CA PRO A 84 -11.47 -10.01 -7.38
C PRO A 84 -10.91 -9.72 -8.78
N ARG A 85 -9.71 -10.21 -9.05
CA ARG A 85 -9.10 -10.09 -10.37
C ARG A 85 -9.82 -11.02 -11.33
N ARG A 86 -10.31 -10.48 -12.46
CA ARG A 86 -10.90 -11.25 -13.56
C ARG A 86 -9.88 -11.38 -14.70
N GLY A 87 -10.00 -12.44 -15.50
CA GLY A 87 -9.18 -12.63 -16.71
C GLY A 87 -7.76 -13.15 -16.47
N PHE A 88 -6.83 -12.79 -17.36
CA PHE A 88 -5.44 -13.28 -17.38
C PHE A 88 -4.66 -13.06 -16.07
N ALA A 89 -5.00 -12.02 -15.30
CA ALA A 89 -4.35 -11.80 -14.01
C ALA A 89 -4.66 -12.89 -12.97
N ALA A 90 -5.81 -13.58 -13.10
CA ALA A 90 -6.13 -14.74 -12.28
C ALA A 90 -5.27 -15.95 -12.68
N THR A 91 -5.14 -16.23 -13.98
CA THR A 91 -4.34 -17.37 -14.47
C THR A 91 -2.85 -17.24 -14.15
N VAL A 92 -2.30 -16.02 -14.18
CA VAL A 92 -0.91 -15.76 -13.75
C VAL A 92 -0.70 -16.02 -12.25
N LEU A 93 -1.71 -15.76 -11.42
CA LEU A 93 -1.64 -16.06 -9.99
C LEU A 93 -1.64 -17.57 -9.75
N ASP A 94 -2.48 -18.30 -10.48
CA ASP A 94 -2.54 -19.77 -10.42
C ASP A 94 -1.22 -20.41 -10.87
N LEU A 95 -0.60 -19.90 -11.93
CA LEU A 95 0.71 -20.38 -12.39
C LEU A 95 1.81 -20.10 -11.36
N ASN A 96 1.84 -18.90 -10.77
CA ASN A 96 2.81 -18.58 -9.71
C ASN A 96 2.61 -19.45 -8.46
N PHE A 97 1.36 -19.76 -8.12
CA PHE A 97 1.02 -20.64 -7.02
C PHE A 97 1.53 -22.07 -7.28
N LEU A 98 1.25 -22.61 -8.47
CA LEU A 98 1.72 -23.92 -8.90
C LEU A 98 3.25 -23.98 -8.91
N LEU A 99 3.91 -22.98 -9.47
CA LEU A 99 5.36 -22.90 -9.51
C LEU A 99 5.96 -22.83 -8.10
N ALA A 100 5.38 -22.03 -7.19
CA ALA A 100 5.79 -21.96 -5.80
C ALA A 100 5.64 -23.30 -5.07
N PHE A 101 4.55 -24.05 -5.34
CA PHE A 101 4.35 -25.38 -4.79
C PHE A 101 5.46 -26.36 -5.24
N PHE A 102 5.77 -26.40 -6.54
CA PHE A 102 6.86 -27.24 -7.06
C PHE A 102 8.20 -26.88 -6.45
N TRP A 103 8.49 -25.59 -6.28
CA TRP A 103 9.71 -25.16 -5.58
C TRP A 103 9.76 -25.65 -4.15
N ILE A 104 8.68 -25.54 -3.38
CA ILE A 104 8.64 -26.02 -2.00
C ILE A 104 8.88 -27.53 -1.93
N VAL A 105 8.26 -28.32 -2.81
CA VAL A 105 8.44 -29.78 -2.87
C VAL A 105 9.90 -30.13 -3.20
N LEU A 106 10.49 -29.47 -4.20
CA LEU A 106 11.88 -29.67 -4.58
C LEU A 106 12.83 -29.33 -3.43
N TRP A 107 12.63 -28.19 -2.78
CA TRP A 107 13.45 -27.76 -1.65
C TRP A 107 13.30 -28.68 -0.44
N LEU A 108 12.08 -29.16 -0.16
CA LEU A 108 11.82 -30.13 0.88
C LEU A 108 12.57 -31.44 0.59
N ALA A 109 12.57 -31.93 -0.64
CA ALA A 109 13.31 -33.14 -1.02
C ALA A 109 14.82 -32.98 -0.81
N VAL A 110 15.40 -31.85 -1.25
CA VAL A 110 16.84 -31.53 -1.07
C VAL A 110 17.21 -31.40 0.41
N LEU A 111 16.37 -30.71 1.21
CA LEU A 111 16.57 -30.58 2.65
C LEU A 111 16.46 -31.92 3.35
N ASN A 112 15.44 -32.73 3.01
CA ASN A 112 15.21 -34.02 3.63
C ASN A 112 16.39 -34.98 3.39
N ALA A 113 16.93 -35.03 2.16
CA ALA A 113 18.11 -35.84 1.84
C ALA A 113 19.31 -35.47 2.73
N LYS A 114 19.56 -34.17 2.96
CA LYS A 114 20.65 -33.71 3.84
C LYS A 114 20.37 -33.96 5.32
N ILE A 115 19.12 -33.82 5.74
CA ILE A 115 18.71 -34.01 7.14
C ILE A 115 18.84 -35.48 7.55
N VAL A 116 18.47 -36.43 6.68
CA VAL A 116 18.65 -37.86 6.96
C VAL A 116 20.12 -38.18 7.24
N THR A 117 21.05 -37.63 6.45
CA THR A 117 22.49 -37.80 6.70
C THR A 117 22.91 -37.24 8.07
N VAL A 118 22.39 -36.07 8.45
CA VAL A 118 22.68 -35.47 9.77
C VAL A 118 22.11 -36.29 10.91
N LEU A 119 20.90 -36.83 10.74
CA LEU A 119 20.19 -37.59 11.76
C LEU A 119 20.96 -38.85 12.17
N HIS A 120 21.63 -39.48 11.21
CA HIS A 120 22.50 -40.63 11.47
C HIS A 120 23.73 -40.27 12.32
N VAL A 121 24.26 -39.05 12.19
CA VAL A 121 25.43 -38.59 12.95
C VAL A 121 25.05 -38.07 14.33
N LEU A 122 23.86 -37.47 14.48
CA LEU A 122 23.46 -36.72 15.68
C LEU A 122 22.02 -37.05 16.13
N PRO A 123 21.77 -38.27 16.67
CA PRO A 123 20.41 -38.71 17.05
C PRO A 123 19.80 -37.89 18.20
N ARG A 124 20.60 -37.28 19.08
CA ARG A 124 20.06 -36.49 20.21
C ARG A 124 19.26 -35.23 19.80
N TRP A 125 19.27 -34.86 18.52
CA TRP A 125 18.73 -33.59 18.04
C TRP A 125 17.43 -33.72 17.22
N HIS A 126 16.74 -34.88 17.26
CA HIS A 126 15.50 -35.14 16.50
C HIS A 126 14.46 -34.00 16.54
N LEU A 127 14.16 -33.45 17.73
CA LEU A 127 13.14 -32.40 17.89
C LEU A 127 13.51 -31.08 17.18
N TRP A 128 14.79 -30.70 17.21
CA TRP A 128 15.29 -29.49 16.56
C TRP A 128 15.19 -29.61 15.03
N TYR A 129 15.40 -30.82 14.49
CA TYR A 129 15.25 -31.09 13.06
C TYR A 129 13.79 -31.00 12.61
N ILE A 130 12.85 -31.54 13.40
CA ILE A 130 11.42 -31.40 13.11
C ILE A 130 11.05 -29.91 13.08
N GLY A 131 11.55 -29.11 14.04
CA GLY A 131 11.33 -27.65 14.05
C GLY A 131 11.94 -26.91 12.86
N ALA A 132 13.09 -27.39 12.33
CA ALA A 132 13.70 -26.81 11.14
C ALA A 132 12.86 -27.08 9.87
N LEU A 133 12.22 -28.24 9.77
CA LEU A 133 11.35 -28.62 8.64
C LEU A 133 9.92 -28.09 8.74
N LEU A 134 9.45 -27.77 9.95
CA LEU A 134 8.12 -27.25 10.17
C LEU A 134 7.93 -25.92 9.41
N PRO A 135 6.79 -25.73 8.71
CA PRO A 135 6.51 -24.46 8.05
C PRO A 135 6.50 -23.33 9.09
N PRO A 136 7.10 -22.16 8.78
CA PRO A 136 7.27 -21.04 9.69
C PRO A 136 5.99 -20.20 9.80
N VAL A 137 4.90 -20.87 10.15
CA VAL A 137 3.58 -20.25 10.32
C VAL A 137 2.85 -20.76 11.55
N VAL A 138 3.39 -21.76 12.25
CA VAL A 138 2.69 -22.44 13.34
C VAL A 138 2.55 -21.49 14.52
N PHE A 139 3.64 -20.85 14.96
CA PHE A 139 3.62 -19.88 16.05
C PHE A 139 2.88 -18.60 15.67
N SER A 140 3.01 -18.10 14.44
CA SER A 140 2.27 -16.90 14.02
C SER A 140 0.77 -17.16 13.86
N THR A 141 0.37 -18.35 13.38
CA THR A 141 -1.05 -18.74 13.32
C THR A 141 -1.62 -18.97 14.72
N ALA A 142 -0.88 -19.67 15.60
CA ALA A 142 -1.28 -19.86 16.99
C ALA A 142 -1.43 -18.52 17.72
N PHE A 143 -0.52 -17.57 17.46
CA PHE A 143 -0.61 -16.20 17.96
C PHE A 143 -1.89 -15.50 17.46
N CYS A 144 -2.20 -15.53 16.15
CA CYS A 144 -3.44 -14.96 15.62
C CYS A 144 -4.70 -15.62 16.21
N CYS A 145 -4.71 -16.94 16.37
CA CYS A 145 -5.81 -17.64 17.04
C CYS A 145 -5.96 -17.16 18.49
N GLY A 146 -4.84 -17.02 19.23
CA GLY A 146 -4.84 -16.50 20.59
C GLY A 146 -5.39 -15.08 20.67
N VAL A 147 -4.99 -14.18 19.76
CA VAL A 147 -5.53 -12.81 19.68
C VAL A 147 -7.04 -12.82 19.46
N VAL A 148 -7.53 -13.62 18.50
CA VAL A 148 -8.98 -13.73 18.24
C VAL A 148 -9.72 -14.30 19.45
N LEU A 149 -9.18 -15.33 20.10
CA LEU A 149 -9.79 -15.89 21.31
C LEU A 149 -9.84 -14.87 22.46
N ILE A 150 -8.78 -14.09 22.68
CA ILE A 150 -8.76 -13.04 23.69
C ILE A 150 -9.79 -11.95 23.35
N GLU A 151 -9.89 -11.54 22.08
CA GLU A 151 -10.90 -10.57 21.64
C GLU A 151 -12.32 -11.07 21.88
N GLU A 152 -12.61 -12.34 21.62
CA GLU A 152 -13.92 -12.96 21.88
C GLU A 152 -14.20 -13.05 23.39
N LEU A 153 -13.21 -13.42 24.22
CA LEU A 153 -13.36 -13.51 25.68
C LEU A 153 -13.60 -12.13 26.31
N VAL A 154 -12.84 -11.11 25.87
CA VAL A 154 -13.00 -9.72 26.34
C VAL A 154 -14.32 -9.12 25.84
N GLY A 155 -14.73 -9.45 24.61
CA GLY A 155 -15.99 -9.02 24.01
C GLY A 155 -17.22 -9.67 24.68
N ALA A 156 -17.16 -10.96 24.99
CA ALA A 156 -18.22 -11.69 25.70
C ALA A 156 -18.48 -11.09 27.09
N GLY A 157 -17.42 -10.63 27.77
CA GLY A 157 -17.54 -9.92 29.05
C GLY A 157 -18.31 -8.59 28.96
N ARG A 158 -18.36 -7.95 27.79
CA ARG A 158 -19.18 -6.75 27.55
C ARG A 158 -20.62 -7.09 27.17
N SER A 159 -20.82 -8.17 26.40
CA SER A 159 -22.16 -8.64 26.00
C SER A 159 -23.01 -9.07 27.21
N MET A 160 -22.39 -9.67 28.23
CA MET A 160 -23.11 -10.07 29.46
C MET A 160 -23.59 -8.90 30.35
N ARG A 161 -23.14 -7.66 30.14
CA ARG A 161 -23.62 -6.50 30.93
C ARG A 161 -24.78 -5.74 30.30
N GLY A 162 -25.31 -6.19 29.16
CA GLY A 162 -26.38 -5.50 28.45
C GLY A 162 -27.20 -6.41 27.54
N ALA A 163 -27.52 -7.62 28.00
CA ALA A 163 -28.37 -8.55 27.28
C ALA A 163 -29.79 -7.98 27.10
N SER A 164 -29.97 -7.15 26.08
CA SER A 164 -31.23 -7.07 25.35
C SER A 164 -31.12 -8.12 24.23
N PRO A 165 -31.96 -9.18 24.24
CA PRO A 165 -31.84 -10.31 23.34
C PRO A 165 -32.35 -9.91 21.96
N GLY A 166 -31.41 -9.53 21.10
CA GLY A 166 -31.65 -9.35 19.69
C GLY A 166 -30.39 -8.82 19.07
N TRP A 167 -29.75 -9.62 18.23
CA TRP A 167 -29.15 -9.18 16.97
C TRP A 167 -28.59 -10.40 16.24
N SER A 168 -29.51 -11.07 15.56
CA SER A 168 -29.25 -11.65 14.25
C SER A 168 -29.15 -10.50 13.24
N CYS A 169 -27.99 -9.83 13.21
CA CYS A 169 -27.76 -8.67 12.33
C CYS A 169 -27.12 -9.09 10.99
N GLY A 170 -27.62 -10.19 10.40
CA GLY A 170 -27.11 -10.72 9.13
C GLY A 170 -28.13 -10.75 7.98
N ASN A 171 -29.43 -10.79 8.27
CA ASN A 171 -30.45 -11.04 7.23
C ASN A 171 -31.47 -9.91 6.99
N LEU A 172 -31.49 -8.85 7.80
CA LEU A 172 -32.54 -7.82 7.70
C LEU A 172 -32.19 -6.61 6.83
N CYS A 173 -30.92 -6.39 6.47
CA CYS A 173 -30.56 -5.28 5.57
C CYS A 173 -30.72 -5.62 4.07
N ARG A 174 -31.24 -6.81 3.73
CA ARG A 174 -31.50 -7.22 2.33
C ARG A 174 -32.95 -7.06 1.88
N ILE A 175 -33.85 -6.59 2.76
CA ILE A 175 -35.29 -6.48 2.44
C ILE A 175 -35.74 -5.02 2.24
N SER A 176 -35.00 -4.00 2.70
CA SER A 176 -35.47 -2.61 2.61
C SER A 176 -35.19 -1.89 1.28
N SER A 177 -34.32 -2.40 0.40
CA SER A 177 -34.05 -1.76 -0.91
C SER A 177 -34.93 -2.25 -2.06
N ARG A 178 -35.91 -3.14 -1.82
CA ARG A 178 -36.80 -3.67 -2.88
C ARG A 178 -38.16 -2.94 -3.00
N ARG A 179 -38.36 -1.81 -2.32
CA ARG A 179 -39.58 -1.00 -2.40
C ARG A 179 -39.28 0.50 -2.45
N ARG A 180 -38.79 0.99 -3.59
CA ARG A 180 -39.08 2.33 -4.12
C ARG A 180 -38.46 2.41 -5.52
N GLY A 181 -39.29 2.66 -6.52
CA GLY A 181 -38.85 2.83 -7.91
C GLY A 181 -39.45 1.85 -8.93
N SER A 182 -40.65 1.32 -8.69
CA SER A 182 -41.52 0.99 -9.83
C SER A 182 -42.08 2.31 -10.32
N LYS A 183 -41.47 2.86 -11.38
CA LYS A 183 -42.13 3.81 -12.26
C LYS A 183 -42.08 3.19 -13.65
N ASP A 184 -43.21 2.58 -13.99
CA ASP A 184 -43.61 2.26 -15.34
C ASP A 184 -43.43 3.48 -16.24
N SER A 185 -42.70 3.29 -17.33
CA SER A 185 -42.97 3.98 -18.58
C SER A 185 -42.57 3.03 -19.71
N ARG A 186 -43.60 2.38 -20.24
CA ARG A 186 -43.64 1.79 -21.58
C ARG A 186 -43.26 2.85 -22.60
N ASP A 187 -42.46 2.46 -23.59
CA ASP A 187 -42.80 2.46 -25.01
C ASP A 187 -41.51 2.06 -25.76
N MET A 188 -41.45 0.91 -26.43
CA MET A 188 -42.10 0.52 -27.70
C MET A 188 -41.03 0.52 -28.80
N SER A 189 -41.03 -0.54 -29.63
CA SER A 189 -40.50 -0.61 -31.01
C SER A 189 -39.00 -0.25 -31.19
N ASP A 190 -38.08 -1.13 -31.59
CA ASP A 190 -38.15 -2.00 -32.74
C ASP A 190 -36.96 -2.96 -32.79
N ALA A 191 -37.21 -4.05 -33.49
CA ALA A 191 -36.31 -5.14 -33.77
C ALA A 191 -35.38 -4.82 -34.95
N GLU A 192 -34.48 -5.78 -35.19
CA GLU A 192 -34.02 -6.13 -36.54
C GLU A 192 -32.82 -5.36 -37.09
N SER A 193 -31.61 -5.90 -36.88
CA SER A 193 -30.93 -6.61 -37.97
C SER A 193 -29.56 -7.13 -37.55
N ALA A 194 -29.32 -8.37 -37.96
CA ALA A 194 -28.13 -9.13 -37.73
C ALA A 194 -27.01 -8.77 -38.72
N ALA A 195 -25.80 -9.10 -38.27
CA ALA A 195 -24.67 -9.57 -39.07
C ALA A 195 -23.95 -8.59 -40.00
N THR A 196 -22.66 -8.89 -40.17
CA THR A 196 -21.71 -8.40 -41.19
C THR A 196 -21.00 -7.09 -40.84
N ASN A 197 -19.81 -7.18 -40.23
CA ASN A 197 -18.59 -7.14 -41.05
C ASN A 197 -17.30 -7.38 -40.27
N ARG A 198 -16.42 -8.09 -40.97
CA ARG A 198 -15.10 -8.58 -40.63
C ARG A 198 -14.08 -7.59 -41.23
N PHE A 199 -12.99 -7.33 -40.51
CA PHE A 199 -11.66 -6.96 -41.05
C PHE A 199 -11.53 -5.78 -42.04
N GLN A 200 -10.97 -4.66 -41.57
CA GLN A 200 -10.04 -3.77 -42.30
C GLN A 200 -9.35 -2.86 -41.26
N GLU A 201 -8.09 -3.11 -40.88
CA GLU A 201 -6.83 -2.56 -41.43
C GLU A 201 -6.70 -1.03 -41.46
N PHE A 202 -5.66 -0.57 -40.74
CA PHE A 202 -4.73 0.53 -41.02
C PHE A 202 -5.23 1.94 -41.43
N GLY A 203 -4.92 2.90 -40.53
CA GLY A 203 -4.32 4.18 -40.89
C GLY A 203 -5.25 5.33 -41.31
N GLY A 204 -5.07 6.50 -40.70
CA GLY A 204 -5.60 7.75 -41.25
C GLY A 204 -6.01 8.77 -40.22
N SER A 205 -5.10 9.71 -39.94
CA SER A 205 -5.32 10.96 -39.25
C SER A 205 -6.42 11.78 -39.91
N THR A 206 -7.34 12.36 -39.14
CA THR A 206 -7.87 13.71 -39.41
C THR A 206 -8.59 14.28 -38.19
N SER A 207 -8.16 15.47 -37.85
CA SER A 207 -8.73 16.42 -36.91
C SER A 207 -10.07 16.96 -37.38
N THR A 208 -11.08 16.95 -36.51
CA THR A 208 -12.14 17.97 -36.50
C THR A 208 -12.55 18.28 -35.07
N ALA A 209 -12.43 19.56 -34.74
CA ALA A 209 -12.96 20.17 -33.54
C ALA A 209 -14.48 20.02 -33.50
N SER A 210 -15.01 19.72 -32.32
CA SER A 210 -16.41 19.96 -31.98
C SER A 210 -16.48 20.25 -30.48
N GLU A 211 -16.69 21.52 -30.17
CA GLU A 211 -17.06 22.00 -28.84
C GLU A 211 -18.45 21.49 -28.50
N GLY A 212 -18.51 20.47 -27.64
CA GLY A 212 -19.74 19.95 -27.05
C GLY A 212 -19.72 20.21 -25.55
N SER A 213 -20.33 21.32 -25.13
CA SER A 213 -20.60 21.65 -23.72
C SER A 213 -21.60 20.65 -23.13
N SER A 214 -21.10 19.59 -22.49
CA SER A 214 -21.88 18.68 -21.65
C SER A 214 -21.65 19.01 -20.18
N GLY A 215 -22.64 19.61 -19.54
CA GLY A 215 -22.67 19.81 -18.09
C GLY A 215 -22.73 18.47 -17.37
N SER A 216 -21.70 18.17 -16.59
CA SER A 216 -21.59 16.97 -15.76
C SER A 216 -22.06 17.28 -14.33
N ASP A 217 -23.30 16.87 -14.02
CA ASP A 217 -23.86 16.75 -12.68
C ASP A 217 -23.17 15.61 -11.90
N GLU A 218 -21.94 15.82 -11.42
CA GLU A 218 -21.14 14.83 -10.67
C GLU A 218 -20.83 15.23 -9.20
N SER A 219 -21.66 16.05 -8.54
CA SER A 219 -21.26 16.69 -7.26
C SER A 219 -21.97 16.28 -5.95
N ASN A 220 -22.84 15.26 -5.90
CA ASN A 220 -23.60 14.97 -4.66
C ASN A 220 -23.41 13.59 -3.99
N ASP A 221 -22.59 12.68 -4.54
CA ASP A 221 -22.44 11.32 -3.98
C ASP A 221 -21.30 11.15 -2.95
N GLU A 222 -20.40 12.13 -2.79
CA GLU A 222 -19.26 11.99 -1.86
C GLU A 222 -19.62 12.28 -0.40
N ASP A 223 -20.61 13.14 -0.13
CA ASP A 223 -20.94 13.56 1.24
C ASP A 223 -21.81 12.54 2.02
N GLU A 224 -22.65 11.75 1.34
CA GLU A 224 -23.45 10.73 2.02
C GLU A 224 -22.58 9.57 2.52
N SER A 225 -21.46 9.31 1.84
CA SER A 225 -20.49 8.32 2.27
C SER A 225 -19.84 8.73 3.59
N GLN A 226 -19.58 10.03 3.88
CA GLN A 226 -18.91 10.44 5.11
C GLN A 226 -19.74 10.26 6.40
N SER A 227 -21.06 10.42 6.33
CA SER A 227 -21.95 10.43 7.51
C SER A 227 -22.23 9.03 8.09
N THR A 228 -22.21 7.99 7.25
CA THR A 228 -22.41 6.60 7.68
C THR A 228 -21.21 6.03 8.45
N TRP A 229 -20.00 6.56 8.26
CA TRP A 229 -18.78 6.10 8.97
C TRP A 229 -18.73 6.47 10.46
N ARG A 230 -19.54 7.44 10.92
CA ARG A 230 -19.51 7.84 12.34
C ARG A 230 -20.19 6.85 13.28
N ARG A 231 -21.12 6.00 12.79
CA ARG A 231 -21.89 5.09 13.64
C ARG A 231 -21.24 3.72 13.94
N HIS A 232 -20.18 3.33 13.23
CA HIS A 232 -19.50 2.05 13.46
C HIS A 232 -18.25 2.12 14.37
N ARG A 233 -17.90 3.29 14.93
CA ARG A 233 -16.63 3.48 15.66
C ARG A 233 -16.63 3.08 17.15
N CYS A 234 -17.77 2.84 17.78
CA CYS A 234 -17.82 2.74 19.25
C CYS A 234 -17.49 1.36 19.85
N CYS A 235 -17.28 0.31 19.05
CA CYS A 235 -16.90 -1.02 19.56
C CYS A 235 -15.53 -1.51 19.04
N ALA A 236 -14.67 -0.60 18.59
CA ALA A 236 -13.37 -0.89 17.98
C ALA A 236 -12.25 -1.22 19.00
N SER A 237 -12.51 -2.03 20.02
CA SER A 237 -11.47 -2.52 20.94
C SER A 237 -10.87 -3.84 20.44
N GLY A 238 -10.44 -3.88 19.18
CA GLY A 238 -9.56 -4.93 18.68
C GLY A 238 -8.10 -4.58 18.94
N ALA A 239 -7.21 -5.58 18.94
CA ALA A 239 -5.78 -5.34 18.98
C ALA A 239 -5.36 -4.51 17.75
N PRO A 240 -4.55 -3.43 17.91
CA PRO A 240 -4.07 -2.66 16.77
C PRO A 240 -3.37 -3.55 15.75
N LEU A 241 -3.77 -3.47 14.47
CA LEU A 241 -3.29 -4.41 13.44
C LEU A 241 -1.76 -4.38 13.30
N ALA A 242 -1.14 -3.20 13.48
CA ALA A 242 0.31 -3.04 13.48
C ALA A 242 0.99 -3.86 14.60
N ILE A 243 0.39 -3.93 15.79
CA ILE A 243 0.91 -4.72 16.91
C ILE A 243 0.78 -6.21 16.59
N VAL A 244 -0.35 -6.62 16.01
CA VAL A 244 -0.54 -8.01 15.54
C VAL A 244 0.48 -8.37 14.46
N ALA A 245 0.78 -7.46 13.53
CA ALA A 245 1.79 -7.64 12.49
C ALA A 245 3.20 -7.82 13.06
N VAL A 246 3.60 -6.99 14.03
CA VAL A 246 4.89 -7.12 14.74
C VAL A 246 4.93 -8.40 15.57
N GLY A 247 3.83 -8.76 16.23
CA GLY A 247 3.70 -10.02 16.96
C GLY A 247 3.85 -11.25 16.05
N CYS A 248 3.24 -11.22 14.85
CA CYS A 248 3.42 -12.25 13.83
C CYS A 248 4.86 -12.34 13.36
N LEU A 249 5.55 -11.21 13.15
CA LEU A 249 6.97 -11.19 12.82
C LEU A 249 7.81 -11.83 13.93
N ALA A 250 7.57 -11.46 15.18
CA ALA A 250 8.30 -12.01 16.33
C ALA A 250 8.05 -13.52 16.48
N ALA A 251 6.81 -13.97 16.31
CA ALA A 251 6.45 -15.39 16.34
C ALA A 251 7.14 -16.17 15.22
N THR A 252 7.16 -15.64 13.99
CA THR A 252 7.87 -16.27 12.87
C THR A 252 9.40 -16.22 13.06
N ALA A 253 9.95 -15.17 13.67
CA ALA A 253 11.37 -15.12 14.01
C ALA A 253 11.74 -16.17 15.06
N ALA A 254 10.87 -16.42 16.04
CA ALA A 254 11.06 -17.49 17.02
C ALA A 254 11.10 -18.89 16.36
N GLU A 255 10.34 -19.11 15.29
CA GLU A 255 10.40 -20.36 14.50
C GLU A 255 11.69 -20.53 13.69
N LEU A 256 12.50 -19.47 13.56
CA LEU A 256 13.84 -19.55 12.97
C LEU A 256 14.88 -19.98 14.01
N TYR A 257 14.55 -19.99 15.31
CA TYR A 257 15.49 -20.36 16.37
C TYR A 257 16.12 -21.75 16.16
N PRO A 258 15.39 -22.81 15.73
CA PRO A 258 16.01 -24.10 15.44
C PRO A 258 17.07 -24.06 14.33
N LEU A 259 17.05 -23.08 13.43
CA LEU A 259 18.06 -22.95 12.38
C LEU A 259 19.41 -22.47 12.93
N THR A 260 19.46 -21.85 14.11
CA THR A 260 20.72 -21.38 14.71
C THR A 260 21.71 -22.52 14.95
N ILE A 261 21.22 -23.75 15.14
CA ILE A 261 22.08 -24.93 15.27
C ILE A 261 22.90 -25.23 14.01
N LEU A 262 22.31 -25.02 12.83
CA LEU A 262 23.02 -25.22 11.56
C LEU A 262 24.14 -24.21 11.40
N ARG A 263 23.96 -23.00 11.96
CA ARG A 263 24.98 -21.96 12.00
C ARG A 263 26.10 -22.33 12.98
N THR A 264 25.79 -22.85 14.17
CA THR A 264 26.81 -23.22 15.16
C THR A 264 27.67 -24.40 14.70
N ILE A 265 27.11 -25.34 13.93
CA ILE A 265 27.85 -26.46 13.33
C ILE A 265 28.73 -26.00 12.13
N GLY A 266 28.61 -24.74 11.70
CA GLY A 266 29.35 -24.19 10.55
C GLY A 266 28.75 -24.54 9.19
N TRP A 267 27.55 -25.12 9.16
CA TRP A 267 26.87 -25.54 7.94
C TRP A 267 26.12 -24.38 7.28
N ARG A 268 26.86 -23.34 6.89
CA ARG A 268 26.32 -22.09 6.34
C ARG A 268 25.38 -22.30 5.15
N LYS A 269 25.73 -23.21 4.23
CA LYS A 269 24.89 -23.53 3.06
C LYS A 269 23.53 -24.10 3.48
N ALA A 270 23.51 -25.05 4.41
CA ALA A 270 22.27 -25.66 4.91
C ALA A 270 21.42 -24.64 5.67
N PHE A 271 22.05 -23.79 6.49
CA PHE A 271 21.37 -22.69 7.19
C PHE A 271 20.63 -21.75 6.22
N ILE A 272 21.31 -21.28 5.18
CA ILE A 272 20.70 -20.39 4.20
C ILE A 272 19.62 -21.09 3.40
N THR A 273 19.85 -22.33 2.96
CA THR A 273 18.83 -23.14 2.29
C THR A 273 17.57 -23.27 3.15
N ALA A 274 17.71 -23.56 4.44
CA ALA A 274 16.57 -23.70 5.35
C ALA A 274 15.86 -22.35 5.59
N LEU A 275 16.61 -21.24 5.67
CA LEU A 275 16.04 -19.90 5.78
C LEU A 275 15.18 -19.55 4.55
N LEU A 276 15.70 -19.83 3.35
CA LEU A 276 14.99 -19.58 2.10
C LEU A 276 13.76 -20.47 1.95
N TYR A 277 13.89 -21.74 2.28
CA TYR A 277 12.76 -22.67 2.35
C TYR A 277 11.63 -22.12 3.25
N LYS A 278 11.98 -21.64 4.45
CA LYS A 278 11.02 -21.00 5.35
C LYS A 278 10.41 -19.74 4.72
N ALA A 279 11.21 -18.86 4.10
CA ALA A 279 10.70 -17.68 3.41
C ALA A 279 9.72 -18.02 2.27
N PHE A 280 9.99 -19.07 1.48
CA PHE A 280 9.09 -19.54 0.43
C PHE A 280 7.77 -20.07 0.99
N TRP A 281 7.80 -20.79 2.10
CA TRP A 281 6.58 -21.24 2.78
C TRP A 281 5.69 -20.09 3.20
N VAL A 282 6.24 -19.05 3.85
CA VAL A 282 5.45 -17.87 4.24
C VAL A 282 4.83 -17.24 2.99
N HIS A 283 5.60 -17.10 1.91
CA HIS A 283 5.09 -16.53 0.67
C HIS A 283 3.96 -17.38 0.07
N PHE A 284 4.16 -18.69 -0.05
CA PHE A 284 3.18 -19.63 -0.59
C PHE A 284 1.88 -19.63 0.23
N LEU A 285 1.98 -19.75 1.55
CA LEU A 285 0.83 -19.75 2.45
C LEU A 285 0.10 -18.41 2.41
N ARG A 286 0.81 -17.28 2.30
CA ARG A 286 0.16 -15.99 2.08
C ARG A 286 -0.67 -15.99 0.79
N GLN A 287 -0.11 -16.44 -0.33
CA GLN A 287 -0.85 -16.50 -1.60
C GLN A 287 -2.05 -17.45 -1.52
N PHE A 288 -1.88 -18.60 -0.86
CA PHE A 288 -2.95 -19.55 -0.59
C PHE A 288 -4.07 -18.90 0.23
N CYS A 289 -3.75 -18.21 1.33
CA CYS A 289 -4.73 -17.50 2.15
C CYS A 289 -5.44 -16.38 1.38
N VAL A 290 -4.75 -15.64 0.50
CA VAL A 290 -5.41 -14.66 -0.38
C VAL A 290 -6.44 -15.35 -1.29
N ALA A 291 -6.07 -16.48 -1.91
CA ALA A 291 -6.97 -17.24 -2.75
C ALA A 291 -8.16 -17.79 -1.96
N LEU A 292 -7.92 -18.32 -0.75
CA LEU A 292 -8.96 -18.80 0.16
C LEU A 292 -9.92 -17.68 0.56
N VAL A 293 -9.42 -16.52 1.01
CA VAL A 293 -10.24 -15.37 1.44
C VAL A 293 -11.08 -14.82 0.30
N ARG A 294 -10.56 -14.84 -0.94
CA ARG A 294 -11.32 -14.44 -2.14
C ARG A 294 -12.32 -15.49 -2.61
N SER A 295 -12.22 -16.73 -2.15
CA SER A 295 -13.11 -17.80 -2.57
C SER A 295 -14.52 -17.59 -2.00
N LYS A 296 -15.54 -18.01 -2.76
CA LYS A 296 -16.94 -18.02 -2.29
C LYS A 296 -17.16 -18.97 -1.11
N CYS A 297 -16.21 -19.86 -0.84
CA CYS A 297 -16.24 -20.80 0.28
C CYS A 297 -15.78 -20.17 1.59
N PHE A 298 -15.09 -19.01 1.56
CA PHE A 298 -14.55 -18.39 2.77
C PHE A 298 -15.59 -18.14 3.86
N PRO A 299 -16.81 -17.63 3.56
CA PRO A 299 -17.85 -17.46 4.58
C PRO A 299 -18.28 -18.75 5.27
N ARG A 300 -17.99 -19.92 4.67
CA ARG A 300 -18.33 -21.24 5.25
C ARG A 300 -17.32 -21.72 6.30
N LEU A 301 -16.13 -21.10 6.41
CA LEU A 301 -15.12 -21.49 7.40
C LEU A 301 -15.51 -21.11 8.85
N GLY A 302 -16.57 -20.32 9.04
CA GLY A 302 -17.09 -19.97 10.36
C GLY A 302 -16.02 -19.31 11.23
N ALA A 303 -15.85 -19.80 12.47
CA ALA A 303 -14.91 -19.26 13.44
C ALA A 303 -13.43 -19.28 12.97
N TRP A 304 -13.05 -20.21 12.09
CA TRP A 304 -11.69 -20.30 11.55
C TRP A 304 -11.37 -19.26 10.49
N GLY A 305 -12.39 -18.63 9.89
CA GLY A 305 -12.18 -17.58 8.91
C GLY A 305 -11.44 -16.37 9.49
N ARG A 306 -11.80 -15.96 10.71
CA ARG A 306 -11.28 -14.73 11.34
C ARG A 306 -9.77 -14.80 11.65
N PRO A 307 -9.21 -15.87 12.26
CA PRO A 307 -7.77 -15.99 12.45
C PRO A 307 -6.98 -16.00 11.14
N VAL A 308 -7.51 -16.65 10.10
CA VAL A 308 -6.87 -16.72 8.78
C VAL A 308 -6.86 -15.35 8.10
N GLU A 309 -7.97 -14.60 8.15
CA GLU A 309 -8.03 -13.23 7.65
C GLU A 309 -7.06 -12.32 8.41
N LEU A 310 -7.03 -12.40 9.75
CA LEU A 310 -6.14 -11.60 10.59
C LEU A 310 -4.67 -11.91 10.28
N TRP A 311 -4.30 -13.18 10.18
CA TRP A 311 -2.95 -13.62 9.80
C TRP A 311 -2.56 -13.07 8.42
N LEU A 312 -3.46 -13.16 7.44
CA LEU A 312 -3.21 -12.66 6.09
C LEU A 312 -3.01 -11.13 6.08
N LEU A 313 -3.86 -10.38 6.79
CA LEU A 313 -3.76 -8.93 6.90
C LEU A 313 -2.46 -8.53 7.61
N ALA A 314 -2.12 -9.20 8.72
CA ALA A 314 -0.90 -8.95 9.47
C ALA A 314 0.38 -9.13 8.61
N PHE A 315 0.50 -10.24 7.88
CA PHE A 315 1.65 -10.47 7.01
C PHE A 315 1.71 -9.53 5.79
N SER A 316 0.54 -9.15 5.27
CA SER A 316 0.47 -8.19 4.16
C SER A 316 0.88 -6.79 4.61
N MET A 317 0.43 -6.36 5.79
CA MET A 317 0.84 -5.10 6.42
C MET A 317 2.33 -5.09 6.73
N LEU A 318 2.84 -6.18 7.32
CA LEU A 318 4.26 -6.32 7.63
C LEU A 318 5.15 -6.18 6.38
N ARG A 319 4.74 -6.81 5.27
CA ARG A 319 5.46 -6.70 3.98
C ARG A 319 5.49 -5.25 3.52
N ASP A 320 4.36 -4.55 3.56
CA ASP A 320 4.25 -3.17 3.07
C ASP A 320 5.01 -2.20 3.99
N MET A 321 4.97 -2.41 5.31
CA MET A 321 5.81 -1.70 6.28
C MET A 321 7.30 -1.92 6.03
N TRP A 322 7.73 -3.16 5.78
CA TRP A 322 9.13 -3.46 5.51
C TRP A 322 9.60 -2.84 4.19
N ALA A 323 8.79 -2.94 3.14
CA ALA A 323 9.11 -2.37 1.84
C ALA A 323 9.22 -0.84 1.91
N SER A 324 8.26 -0.18 2.57
CA SER A 324 8.29 1.27 2.75
C SER A 324 9.42 1.71 3.69
N ALA A 325 9.66 1.01 4.81
CA ALA A 325 10.78 1.29 5.70
C ALA A 325 12.13 1.13 4.99
N PHE A 326 12.28 0.13 4.12
CA PHE A 326 13.47 -0.04 3.29
C PHE A 326 13.69 1.14 2.33
N ILE A 327 12.63 1.62 1.68
CA ILE A 327 12.68 2.81 0.83
C ILE A 327 13.07 4.04 1.66
N PHE A 328 12.42 4.27 2.81
CA PHE A 328 12.75 5.38 3.71
C PHE A 328 14.21 5.32 4.18
N TRP A 329 14.69 4.14 4.59
CA TRP A 329 16.05 3.94 5.08
C TRP A 329 17.09 4.21 4.00
N THR A 330 16.84 3.76 2.76
CA THR A 330 17.78 3.97 1.65
C THR A 330 17.81 5.41 1.17
N LEU A 331 16.69 6.14 1.25
CA LEU A 331 16.61 7.55 0.89
C LEU A 331 17.09 8.51 2.00
N SER A 332 17.02 8.09 3.27
CA SER A 332 17.37 8.91 4.44
C SER A 332 18.80 9.49 4.39
N PRO A 333 19.87 8.75 4.03
CA PRO A 333 21.21 9.30 3.89
C PRO A 333 21.30 10.45 2.89
N LEU A 334 20.57 10.39 1.77
CA LEU A 334 20.56 11.47 0.79
C LEU A 334 19.88 12.73 1.31
N VAL A 335 18.78 12.58 2.06
CA VAL A 335 18.12 13.71 2.72
C VAL A 335 19.03 14.32 3.78
N ALA A 336 19.72 13.49 4.56
CA ALA A 336 20.67 13.95 5.57
C ALA A 336 21.85 14.71 4.94
N LEU A 337 22.43 14.20 3.85
CA LEU A 337 23.48 14.90 3.10
C LEU A 337 22.99 16.22 2.52
N SER A 338 21.77 16.26 1.98
CA SER A 338 21.14 17.50 1.50
C SER A 338 20.96 18.52 2.64
N ALA A 339 20.46 18.08 3.80
CA ALA A 339 20.30 18.93 4.97
C ALA A 339 21.64 19.50 5.47
N ILE A 340 22.67 18.66 5.54
CA ILE A 340 24.03 19.08 5.94
C ILE A 340 24.57 20.09 4.92
N SER A 341 24.38 19.88 3.62
CA SER A 341 24.86 20.83 2.60
C SER A 341 24.19 22.19 2.69
N GLN A 342 22.88 22.23 2.95
CA GLN A 342 22.13 23.48 3.15
C GLN A 342 22.60 24.22 4.42
N TRP A 343 23.01 23.47 5.45
CA TRP A 343 23.53 24.03 6.68
C TRP A 343 24.96 24.59 6.52
N VAL A 344 25.83 23.89 5.80
CA VAL A 344 27.24 24.28 5.60
C VAL A 344 27.39 25.37 4.53
N CYS A 345 26.69 25.23 3.39
CA CYS A 345 26.77 26.13 2.25
C CYS A 345 25.37 26.36 1.65
N PRO A 346 24.63 27.41 2.05
CA PRO A 346 23.26 27.67 1.56
C PRO A 346 23.16 27.81 0.04
N THR A 347 24.26 28.18 -0.62
CA THR A 347 24.37 28.36 -2.07
C THR A 347 24.66 27.07 -2.83
N TRP A 348 24.99 25.97 -2.15
CA TRP A 348 25.35 24.70 -2.78
C TRP A 348 24.29 23.64 -2.52
N SER A 349 23.72 23.08 -3.59
CA SER A 349 22.78 21.96 -3.52
C SER A 349 23.40 20.74 -4.19
N PHE A 350 23.60 19.65 -3.42
CA PHE A 350 24.06 18.35 -3.94
C PHE A 350 23.21 17.85 -5.11
N HIS A 351 21.94 18.23 -5.15
CA HIS A 351 21.07 17.86 -6.26
C HIS A 351 21.52 18.47 -7.59
N HIS A 352 22.01 19.72 -7.59
CA HIS A 352 22.59 20.33 -8.80
C HIS A 352 23.85 19.60 -9.26
N LEU A 353 24.66 19.10 -8.32
CA LEU A 353 25.85 18.29 -8.64
C LEU A 353 25.47 16.94 -9.27
N LEU A 354 24.44 16.27 -8.75
CA LEU A 354 24.01 14.95 -9.23
C LEU A 354 23.27 15.00 -10.58
N VAL A 355 22.47 16.04 -10.82
CA VAL A 355 21.65 16.12 -12.05
C VAL A 355 22.39 16.83 -13.20
N TYR A 356 23.60 17.35 -12.98
CA TYR A 356 24.36 18.12 -13.98
C TYR A 356 23.51 19.22 -14.65
N ARG A 357 22.50 19.73 -13.93
CA ARG A 357 21.67 20.84 -14.40
C ARG A 357 22.35 22.13 -14.02
N GLN A 358 22.73 22.92 -15.01
CA GLN A 358 23.29 24.26 -14.80
C GLN A 358 22.37 25.07 -13.89
N PRO A 359 22.83 25.50 -12.71
CA PRO A 359 22.09 26.41 -11.84
C PRO A 359 22.15 27.81 -12.48
N GLY A 360 21.32 28.06 -13.50
CA GLY A 360 21.42 29.31 -14.26
C GLY A 360 20.26 29.66 -15.18
N HIS A 361 19.27 28.80 -15.38
CA HIS A 361 18.09 29.12 -16.22
C HIS A 361 16.78 29.31 -15.46
N THR A 362 16.80 29.22 -14.13
CA THR A 362 15.68 29.66 -13.27
C THR A 362 15.89 31.04 -12.67
N ALA A 363 16.86 31.80 -13.17
CA ALA A 363 16.68 33.24 -13.32
C ALA A 363 15.79 33.47 -14.56
N ARG A 364 14.55 32.94 -14.50
CA ARG A 364 13.42 33.69 -15.03
C ARG A 364 13.19 34.77 -13.97
N GLU A 365 14.20 35.65 -13.82
CA GLU A 365 14.02 36.97 -13.27
C GLU A 365 12.76 37.46 -13.95
N ASN A 366 11.71 37.65 -13.16
CA ASN A 366 10.85 38.79 -13.30
C ASN A 366 10.68 39.22 -14.76
N VAL A 367 10.15 38.33 -15.60
CA VAL A 367 9.12 38.78 -16.52
C VAL A 367 7.98 39.12 -15.58
N GLU A 368 8.14 40.25 -14.88
CA GLU A 368 7.10 41.24 -14.79
C GLU A 368 6.51 41.24 -16.19
N VAL A 369 5.47 40.44 -16.35
CA VAL A 369 4.32 40.84 -17.13
C VAL A 369 4.00 42.19 -16.50
N LEU A 370 4.67 43.23 -16.99
CA LEU A 370 4.15 44.57 -17.00
C LEU A 370 2.76 44.35 -17.53
N VAL A 371 1.80 44.29 -16.60
CA VAL A 371 0.40 44.49 -16.89
C VAL A 371 0.43 45.75 -17.70
N TYR A 372 0.27 45.59 -19.02
CA TYR A 372 0.08 46.68 -19.93
C TYR A 372 -1.20 47.31 -19.41
N HIS A 373 -1.04 48.36 -18.60
CA HIS A 373 -2.13 49.21 -18.18
C HIS A 373 -2.56 49.91 -19.46
N ASP A 374 -3.43 49.24 -20.21
CA ASP A 374 -4.11 49.83 -21.35
C ASP A 374 -4.97 50.94 -20.78
N SER A 375 -4.38 52.14 -20.77
CA SER A 375 -5.01 53.39 -20.45
C SER A 375 -5.68 53.85 -21.74
N GLY A 376 -6.66 53.06 -22.17
CA GLY A 376 -7.42 53.26 -23.39
C GLY A 376 -8.89 53.37 -23.06
N THR A 377 -9.34 54.62 -22.87
CA THR A 377 -10.61 55.14 -23.40
C THR A 377 -11.81 54.19 -23.32
N GLY A 378 -12.67 54.29 -22.31
CA GLY A 378 -13.64 55.36 -22.30
C GLY A 378 -14.77 55.03 -23.26
N GLU A 379 -15.76 54.25 -22.80
CA GLU A 379 -17.09 54.31 -23.38
C GLU A 379 -18.13 54.20 -22.27
N GLN A 380 -18.93 55.25 -22.24
CA GLN A 380 -19.89 55.62 -21.22
C GLN A 380 -21.26 55.48 -21.89
N SER A 381 -21.98 54.41 -21.59
CA SER A 381 -23.44 54.30 -21.75
C SER A 381 -23.85 53.09 -20.91
N GLY A 382 -24.59 53.20 -19.82
CA GLY A 382 -25.77 54.03 -19.63
C GLY A 382 -26.97 53.09 -19.68
N LEU A 383 -27.75 53.06 -18.59
CA LEU A 383 -29.19 52.76 -18.54
C LEU A 383 -29.54 51.26 -18.84
N ASP A 384 -30.27 50.49 -18.04
CA ASP A 384 -31.37 50.77 -17.11
C ASP A 384 -31.61 49.59 -16.12
N ASP A 385 -32.16 49.98 -14.97
CA ASP A 385 -33.30 49.43 -14.23
C ASP A 385 -33.41 47.98 -13.67
N GLU A 386 -33.68 48.01 -12.36
CA GLU A 386 -34.75 47.33 -11.62
C GLU A 386 -34.86 45.80 -11.63
N SER A 387 -34.64 45.20 -10.45
CA SER A 387 -35.75 44.69 -9.64
C SER A 387 -35.29 44.05 -8.32
N SER A 388 -35.60 44.75 -7.23
CA SER A 388 -36.25 44.25 -6.02
C SER A 388 -36.26 42.73 -5.77
N PHE A 389 -35.57 42.28 -4.72
CA PHE A 389 -36.19 41.34 -3.77
C PHE A 389 -35.66 41.54 -2.35
N ASP A 390 -36.60 41.92 -1.49
CA ASP A 390 -36.52 42.13 -0.05
C ASP A 390 -36.58 40.78 0.68
N GLY A 391 -35.84 40.64 1.79
CA GLY A 391 -35.65 39.34 2.44
C GLY A 391 -34.92 39.42 3.78
N SER A 392 -35.37 40.33 4.64
CA SER A 392 -35.12 40.45 6.08
C SER A 392 -34.89 39.12 6.82
N HIS A 393 -33.79 39.00 7.58
CA HIS A 393 -33.84 38.40 8.92
C HIS A 393 -32.67 38.85 9.81
N ASP A 394 -33.07 39.53 10.88
CA ASP A 394 -32.28 40.04 12.01
C ASP A 394 -31.68 38.97 12.92
N GLY A 395 -30.62 39.34 13.64
CA GLY A 395 -30.21 38.76 14.93
C GLY A 395 -28.69 38.60 15.08
N SER A 396 -27.96 39.67 15.42
CA SER A 396 -27.48 40.01 16.79
C SER A 396 -26.35 39.07 17.28
N SER A 397 -25.09 39.53 17.16
CA SER A 397 -24.21 40.00 18.27
C SER A 397 -23.47 38.81 18.94
N ASP A 398 -22.13 38.77 19.02
CA ASP A 398 -21.31 39.72 19.77
C ASP A 398 -19.90 39.90 19.21
N THR A 399 -19.50 41.17 19.28
CA THR A 399 -18.17 41.77 19.39
C THR A 399 -17.16 41.02 20.26
N GLU A 400 -15.94 40.83 19.76
CA GLU A 400 -14.74 41.23 20.50
C GLU A 400 -13.59 41.56 19.53
N ALA A 401 -13.11 42.79 19.65
CA ALA A 401 -12.03 43.38 18.91
C ALA A 401 -10.74 43.24 19.73
N GLU A 402 -9.66 42.74 19.13
CA GLU A 402 -8.33 43.07 19.62
C GLU A 402 -7.36 43.33 18.46
N SER A 403 -6.94 44.58 18.44
CA SER A 403 -6.01 45.22 17.54
C SER A 403 -4.55 44.90 17.92
N ASN A 404 -3.73 44.51 16.96
CA ASN A 404 -2.32 44.91 16.97
C ASN A 404 -1.67 44.83 15.58
N PRO A 405 -1.20 45.95 15.00
CA PRO A 405 -0.35 45.95 13.82
C PRO A 405 1.13 45.87 14.24
N SER A 406 1.89 44.93 13.67
CA SER A 406 3.35 44.89 13.83
C SER A 406 4.03 44.95 12.45
N PRO A 407 5.17 45.65 12.33
CA PRO A 407 5.54 46.37 11.11
C PRO A 407 6.36 45.54 10.11
N ARG A 408 6.27 45.98 8.85
CA ARG A 408 7.08 45.55 7.70
C ARG A 408 8.59 45.72 7.99
N PRO A 409 9.45 44.76 7.59
CA PRO A 409 10.88 44.98 7.55
C PRO A 409 11.26 45.81 6.31
N THR A 410 11.94 46.92 6.57
CA THR A 410 12.60 47.77 5.58
C THR A 410 13.79 47.03 4.97
N VAL A 411 13.77 46.84 3.65
CA VAL A 411 14.91 46.37 2.86
C VAL A 411 15.88 47.54 2.69
N THR A 412 17.02 47.50 3.37
CA THR A 412 18.18 48.32 3.00
C THR A 412 19.11 47.48 2.13
N SER A 413 19.14 47.81 0.84
CA SER A 413 20.25 47.49 -0.04
C SER A 413 21.48 48.31 0.40
N ARG A 414 22.63 47.64 0.52
CA ARG A 414 23.93 48.29 0.37
C ARG A 414 24.74 47.49 -0.64
N ILE A 415 25.27 48.25 -1.59
CA ILE A 415 26.27 47.89 -2.60
C ILE A 415 27.58 47.56 -1.89
#